data_AF-A0A6P0LG37-F1
#
_entry.id   AF-A0A6P0LG37-F1
#
_cell.length_a   1.000
_cell.length_b   1.000
_cell.length_c   1.000
_cell.angle_alpha   90.00
_cell.angle_beta   90.00
_cell.angle_gamma   90.00
#
_symmetry.space_group_name_H-M   'P 1'
#
loop_
_entity.id
_entity.type
_entity.pdbx_description
1 polymer ?
#
loop_
_entity_poly.entity_id
_entity_poly.type
_entity_poly.pdbx_seq_one_letter_code
_entity_poly.pdbx_strand_id
1 'polypeptide(L)'
;MPVLFPHSVLRASLAVCLLGVLSACANTNLGDALQRSLGADPTLKDNPPKNLGRPSPNKPQTTPEKQKSVPLPEDFPTEIPRYQQASLEQVEPLKDAAGPGKLTIWSSPDPINLIQNFYQKTFESGGWEVLDQPEDQDGGTFIVRRNDLDVTLSIPARATTGKSTAASSSKPPAVATNSSVTTFDIQYVRDGKDTKAQKPTQAQKPTQAQKPTQTQKPTQAQKPTQAQKPTQAEKPTQAQKPQPSSEVASKPAQVRSGQPEKFTDLDKVPRDLRKYVADLAELGVLTPGTANPKTNADSQGTQFAPNQTISRRQYARWLMDANNRIYANRPGLQIRLASKTTQPAFQDVPRTDPDFPYIQGLADAGLISSPLSGDSTAVLFRPDAPLTRENLMVWKVPLDTRKALPKASIEAVKETWGFKDTAEIDPKALRAVLADFRNGDLANIRRVFGYTILFQPKKAVTRAEAAAALWYFGSQGEGQSAKEALFIKPQTSQPSGAPKATPSN
;
A
#
# COMPACT_ATOMS: atom_id res chain seq x y z
N MET A 1 85.29 6.38 0.19
CA MET A 1 85.38 5.00 -0.32
C MET A 1 84.17 4.22 0.19
N PRO A 2 83.62 3.23 -0.53
CA PRO A 2 83.33 3.13 -1.98
C PRO A 2 81.78 3.21 -2.22
N VAL A 3 81.15 3.22 -3.42
CA VAL A 3 81.54 3.54 -4.81
C VAL A 3 80.28 3.55 -5.72
N LEU A 4 80.25 4.42 -6.75
CA LEU A 4 79.48 4.36 -8.03
C LEU A 4 77.93 4.30 -8.11
N PHE A 5 77.34 5.50 -8.35
CA PHE A 5 76.63 5.96 -9.57
C PHE A 5 76.80 5.13 -10.90
N PRO A 6 76.18 5.53 -12.04
CA PRO A 6 74.77 5.90 -12.35
C PRO A 6 74.29 5.28 -13.71
N HIS A 7 73.11 5.67 -14.24
CA HIS A 7 72.99 6.39 -15.54
C HIS A 7 71.53 6.63 -15.98
N SER A 8 71.26 7.87 -16.41
CA SER A 8 70.09 8.26 -17.21
C SER A 8 70.30 7.90 -18.69
N VAL A 9 69.25 7.54 -19.43
CA VAL A 9 69.08 7.94 -20.86
C VAL A 9 67.60 8.22 -21.15
N LEU A 10 67.38 9.11 -22.11
CA LEU A 10 66.15 9.81 -22.46
C LEU A 10 65.60 9.34 -23.83
N ARG A 11 64.29 9.53 -24.05
CA ARG A 11 63.58 9.69 -25.36
C ARG A 11 62.92 8.48 -26.07
N ALA A 12 61.79 8.86 -26.69
CA ALA A 12 61.31 8.50 -28.02
C ALA A 12 60.40 7.27 -28.21
N SER A 13 59.10 7.58 -28.27
CA SER A 13 58.27 7.41 -29.48
C SER A 13 57.88 6.01 -29.98
N LEU A 14 56.57 5.77 -29.80
CA LEU A 14 55.59 5.60 -30.88
C LEU A 14 55.57 4.30 -31.70
N ALA A 15 54.33 3.77 -31.80
CA ALA A 15 53.76 2.97 -32.88
C ALA A 15 53.72 1.42 -32.72
N VAL A 16 52.58 0.89 -33.19
CA VAL A 16 52.27 -0.51 -33.54
C VAL A 16 52.20 -1.52 -32.38
N CYS A 17 51.00 -1.63 -31.78
CA CYS A 17 50.23 -2.89 -31.68
C CYS A 17 48.96 -2.69 -30.82
N LEU A 18 47.97 -1.99 -31.38
CA LEU A 18 46.62 -1.87 -30.80
C LEU A 18 45.58 -2.09 -31.90
N LEU A 19 45.54 -3.34 -32.39
CA LEU A 19 44.59 -3.83 -33.39
C LEU A 19 44.03 -5.16 -32.89
N GLY A 20 42.80 -5.12 -32.38
CA GLY A 20 42.08 -6.28 -31.85
C GLY A 20 40.94 -5.87 -30.93
N VAL A 21 39.70 -5.99 -31.43
CA VAL A 21 38.44 -5.89 -30.66
C VAL A 21 38.05 -4.49 -30.14
N LEU A 22 37.71 -3.59 -31.08
CA LEU A 22 36.69 -2.55 -30.85
C LEU A 22 35.85 -2.36 -32.13
N SER A 23 34.76 -3.10 -32.26
CA SER A 23 33.78 -2.97 -33.36
C SER A 23 32.40 -3.51 -32.94
N ALA A 24 31.85 -2.99 -31.84
CA ALA A 24 30.45 -3.18 -31.44
C ALA A 24 30.07 -2.16 -30.34
N CYS A 25 29.79 -0.92 -30.73
CA CYS A 25 29.04 0.10 -29.94
C CYS A 25 28.92 1.39 -30.77
N ALA A 26 28.25 1.32 -31.92
CA ALA A 26 28.11 2.44 -32.85
C ALA A 26 26.77 2.41 -33.61
N ASN A 27 25.64 2.26 -32.90
CA ASN A 27 24.33 2.71 -33.40
C ASN A 27 23.24 2.86 -32.31
N THR A 28 23.48 3.69 -31.30
CA THR A 28 22.46 4.06 -30.29
C THR A 28 22.33 5.58 -30.19
N ASN A 29 21.10 6.10 -30.34
CA ASN A 29 20.76 7.52 -30.48
C ASN A 29 20.86 8.33 -29.16
N LEU A 30 21.82 8.00 -28.29
CA LEU A 30 21.99 8.62 -26.98
C LEU A 30 22.53 10.07 -27.07
N GLY A 31 23.39 10.35 -28.05
CA GLY A 31 23.98 11.69 -28.24
C GLY A 31 22.97 12.75 -28.72
N ASP A 32 22.09 12.35 -29.64
CA ASP A 32 21.12 13.22 -30.30
C ASP A 32 19.99 13.69 -29.35
N ALA A 33 19.63 12.87 -28.37
CA ALA A 33 18.69 13.24 -27.31
C ALA A 33 19.30 14.25 -26.33
N LEU A 34 20.56 14.04 -25.92
CA LEU A 34 21.24 14.90 -24.96
C LEU A 34 21.56 16.29 -25.52
N GLN A 35 21.88 16.38 -26.81
CA GLN A 35 22.19 17.67 -27.44
C GLN A 35 20.94 18.54 -27.67
N ARG A 36 19.76 17.95 -27.78
CA ARG A 36 18.48 18.69 -27.90
C ARG A 36 17.95 19.18 -26.55
N SER A 37 18.20 18.48 -25.44
CA SER A 37 17.76 18.92 -24.10
C SER A 37 18.61 20.05 -23.49
N LEU A 38 19.78 20.34 -24.05
CA LEU A 38 20.71 21.41 -23.61
C LEU A 38 20.83 22.57 -24.61
N GLY A 39 20.04 22.55 -25.69
CA GLY A 39 19.98 23.67 -26.64
C GLY A 39 19.37 24.92 -25.99
N ALA A 40 19.97 26.08 -26.23
CA ALA A 40 19.43 27.35 -25.73
C ALA A 40 18.07 27.65 -26.38
N ASP A 41 17.10 28.09 -25.57
CA ASP A 41 15.75 28.47 -26.00
C ASP A 41 15.82 29.55 -27.11
N PRO A 42 15.34 29.26 -28.34
CA PRO A 42 15.41 30.20 -29.46
C PRO A 42 14.48 31.41 -29.33
N THR A 43 13.58 31.46 -28.33
CA THR A 43 12.58 32.53 -28.16
C THR A 43 13.07 33.75 -27.37
N LEU A 44 14.26 33.70 -26.75
CA LEU A 44 14.80 34.78 -25.91
C LEU A 44 15.45 35.97 -26.65
N LYS A 45 15.14 36.20 -27.94
CA LYS A 45 15.84 37.22 -28.74
C LYS A 45 15.23 38.64 -28.73
N ASP A 46 13.98 38.82 -28.32
CA ASP A 46 13.28 40.10 -28.43
C ASP A 46 12.76 40.63 -27.08
N ASN A 47 13.66 41.18 -26.25
CA ASN A 47 13.31 42.24 -25.28
C ASN A 47 14.54 42.96 -24.70
N PRO A 48 14.80 44.24 -25.02
CA PRO A 48 15.87 45.02 -24.38
C PRO A 48 15.44 45.54 -23.00
N PRO A 49 16.33 45.58 -21.99
CA PRO A 49 15.97 45.99 -20.63
C PRO A 49 15.84 47.51 -20.50
N LYS A 50 14.80 47.99 -19.81
CA LYS A 50 14.67 49.42 -19.49
C LYS A 50 14.19 49.69 -18.05
N ASN A 51 15.14 50.20 -17.26
CA ASN A 51 15.02 50.96 -16.00
C ASN A 51 14.26 50.39 -14.79
N LEU A 52 15.01 50.31 -13.68
CA LEU A 52 14.51 50.33 -12.31
C LEU A 52 13.81 51.67 -12.02
N GLY A 53 12.71 51.68 -11.26
CA GLY A 53 12.24 52.92 -10.62
C GLY A 53 10.79 52.97 -10.12
N ARG A 54 10.62 52.85 -8.80
CA ARG A 54 9.46 53.24 -7.95
C ARG A 54 8.17 52.37 -7.96
N PRO A 55 7.55 52.17 -6.78
CA PRO A 55 6.21 51.58 -6.64
C PRO A 55 5.08 52.63 -6.60
N SER A 56 3.89 52.27 -7.08
CA SER A 56 2.60 52.88 -6.70
C SER A 56 1.44 51.91 -6.93
N PRO A 57 0.30 52.05 -6.21
CA PRO A 57 -0.66 50.96 -6.00
C PRO A 57 -1.92 50.99 -6.92
N ASN A 58 -2.72 49.92 -6.79
CA ASN A 58 -4.10 49.69 -7.27
C ASN A 58 -4.35 49.36 -8.75
N LYS A 59 -4.60 48.06 -9.04
CA LYS A 59 -5.90 47.53 -9.54
C LYS A 59 -5.96 45.97 -9.46
N PRO A 60 -7.13 45.31 -9.65
CA PRO A 60 -7.42 44.03 -8.98
C PRO A 60 -7.02 42.77 -9.76
N GLN A 61 -7.09 41.64 -9.05
CA GLN A 61 -6.87 40.28 -9.54
C GLN A 61 -7.72 39.93 -10.77
N THR A 62 -7.08 39.38 -11.80
CA THR A 62 -7.72 38.59 -12.86
C THR A 62 -7.52 37.09 -12.62
N THR A 63 -8.53 36.32 -12.99
CA THR A 63 -8.64 34.86 -12.87
C THR A 63 -7.56 34.13 -13.67
N PRO A 64 -6.99 33.00 -13.21
CA PRO A 64 -6.09 32.18 -14.02
C PRO A 64 -6.83 31.53 -15.20
N GLU A 65 -6.22 31.60 -16.38
CA GLU A 65 -6.76 31.07 -17.64
C GLU A 65 -6.61 29.54 -17.75
N LYS A 66 -7.49 28.90 -18.54
CA LYS A 66 -7.41 27.47 -18.85
C LYS A 66 -6.27 27.18 -19.83
N GLN A 67 -5.32 26.34 -19.44
CA GLN A 67 -4.39 25.72 -20.39
C GLN A 67 -5.13 24.77 -21.34
N LYS A 68 -4.67 24.75 -22.59
CA LYS A 68 -5.30 24.10 -23.74
C LYS A 68 -4.60 22.76 -24.01
N SER A 69 -5.29 21.64 -23.84
CA SER A 69 -4.73 20.30 -24.07
C SER A 69 -4.65 19.96 -25.56
N VAL A 70 -3.56 19.29 -25.97
CA VAL A 70 -3.41 18.72 -27.32
C VAL A 70 -4.18 17.40 -27.38
N PRO A 71 -5.05 17.17 -28.39
CA PRO A 71 -5.77 15.91 -28.53
C PRO A 71 -4.83 14.78 -28.98
N LEU A 72 -5.13 13.55 -28.54
CA LEU A 72 -4.42 12.35 -28.98
C LEU A 72 -4.61 12.13 -30.50
N PRO A 73 -3.58 11.67 -31.23
CA PRO A 73 -3.74 11.27 -32.63
C PRO A 73 -4.80 10.17 -32.79
N GLU A 74 -5.65 10.28 -33.79
CA GLU A 74 -6.71 9.30 -34.07
C GLU A 74 -6.15 7.90 -34.43
N ASP A 75 -4.90 7.85 -34.89
CA ASP A 75 -4.15 6.65 -35.25
C ASP A 75 -3.20 6.16 -34.14
N PHE A 76 -3.25 6.74 -32.93
CA PHE A 76 -2.43 6.27 -31.81
C PHE A 76 -2.82 4.83 -31.42
N PRO A 77 -1.88 3.85 -31.42
CA PRO A 77 -2.19 2.46 -31.15
C PRO A 77 -2.80 2.25 -29.76
N THR A 78 -3.99 1.65 -29.71
CA THR A 78 -4.74 1.42 -28.46
C THR A 78 -4.09 0.38 -27.55
N GLU A 79 -3.15 -0.40 -28.10
CA GLU A 79 -2.33 -1.36 -27.41
C GLU A 79 -1.35 -0.68 -26.43
N ILE A 80 -0.86 0.52 -26.77
CA ILE A 80 0.15 1.25 -25.97
C ILE A 80 -0.50 1.75 -24.66
N PRO A 81 0.01 1.34 -23.49
CA PRO A 81 -0.52 1.78 -22.21
C PRO A 81 -0.42 3.30 -22.04
N ARG A 82 -1.51 3.93 -21.63
CA ARG A 82 -1.52 5.37 -21.31
C ARG A 82 -1.37 5.58 -19.81
N TYR A 83 -0.35 6.35 -19.42
CA TYR A 83 -0.18 6.80 -18.04
C TYR A 83 -1.26 7.84 -17.70
N GLN A 84 -2.11 7.57 -16.71
CA GLN A 84 -3.35 8.33 -16.49
C GLN A 84 -3.14 9.78 -16.02
N GLN A 85 -1.99 10.08 -15.40
CA GLN A 85 -1.60 11.43 -14.97
C GLN A 85 -0.65 12.10 -15.98
N ALA A 86 -0.53 11.60 -17.22
CA ALA A 86 0.26 12.21 -18.27
C ALA A 86 -0.62 13.02 -19.24
N SER A 87 -0.18 14.25 -19.52
CA SER A 87 -0.73 15.11 -20.58
C SER A 87 0.14 14.99 -21.82
N LEU A 88 -0.49 14.90 -23.00
CA LEU A 88 0.20 14.93 -24.28
C LEU A 88 0.59 16.37 -24.61
N GLU A 89 1.86 16.60 -24.91
CA GLU A 89 2.39 17.92 -25.26
C GLU A 89 2.62 18.07 -26.77
N GLN A 90 3.18 17.03 -27.43
CA GLN A 90 3.61 17.12 -28.82
C GLN A 90 3.47 15.77 -29.55
N VAL A 91 3.27 15.84 -30.87
CA VAL A 91 3.19 14.69 -31.78
C VAL A 91 4.00 15.02 -33.02
N GLU A 92 4.92 14.14 -33.41
CA GLU A 92 5.75 14.30 -34.62
C GLU A 92 5.74 13.02 -35.48
N PRO A 93 5.78 13.13 -36.82
CA PRO A 93 6.07 11.98 -37.68
C PRO A 93 7.56 11.59 -37.58
N LEU A 94 7.86 10.29 -37.45
CA LEU A 94 9.23 9.80 -37.52
C LEU A 94 9.75 9.93 -38.96
N LYS A 95 10.87 10.65 -39.14
CA LYS A 95 11.38 10.99 -40.48
C LYS A 95 12.30 9.93 -41.10
N ASP A 96 12.89 9.07 -40.27
CA ASP A 96 14.00 8.18 -40.66
C ASP A 96 13.82 6.70 -40.24
N ALA A 97 12.62 6.29 -39.79
CA ALA A 97 12.31 4.91 -39.43
C ALA A 97 11.70 4.12 -40.60
N ALA A 98 11.88 2.78 -40.61
CA ALA A 98 11.55 1.90 -41.74
C ALA A 98 10.04 1.65 -42.01
N GLY A 99 9.15 2.51 -41.49
CA GLY A 99 7.70 2.42 -41.64
C GLY A 99 7.00 3.71 -41.16
N PRO A 100 5.68 3.84 -41.38
CA PRO A 100 4.90 5.01 -40.97
C PRO A 100 4.72 5.04 -39.44
N GLY A 101 5.71 5.57 -38.74
CA GLY A 101 5.72 5.72 -37.28
C GLY A 101 5.58 7.17 -36.80
N LYS A 102 5.29 7.34 -35.51
CA LYS A 102 5.17 8.65 -34.85
C LYS A 102 5.88 8.65 -33.50
N LEU A 103 6.28 9.86 -33.10
CA LEU A 103 6.79 10.22 -31.79
C LEU A 103 5.73 11.03 -31.04
N THR A 104 5.51 10.72 -29.77
CA THR A 104 4.64 11.48 -28.87
C THR A 104 5.39 11.86 -27.60
N ILE A 105 5.31 13.14 -27.21
CA ILE A 105 5.96 13.66 -26.00
C ILE A 105 4.90 13.96 -24.97
N TRP A 106 5.13 13.47 -23.75
CA TRP A 106 4.20 13.50 -22.64
C TRP A 106 4.85 14.15 -21.42
N SER A 107 4.06 14.84 -20.61
CA SER A 107 4.48 15.36 -19.32
C SER A 107 3.55 14.92 -18.20
N SER A 108 4.09 14.68 -17.02
CA SER A 108 3.35 14.30 -15.82
C SER A 108 3.93 14.99 -14.59
N PRO A 109 3.11 15.41 -13.60
CA PRO A 109 3.60 15.89 -12.32
C PRO A 109 4.20 14.77 -11.44
N ASP A 110 4.02 13.50 -11.83
CA ASP A 110 4.53 12.36 -11.10
C ASP A 110 6.04 12.15 -11.34
N PRO A 111 6.79 11.65 -10.33
CA PRO A 111 8.22 11.37 -10.48
C PRO A 111 8.50 10.18 -11.41
N ILE A 112 9.68 10.24 -12.06
CA ILE A 112 10.25 9.24 -12.99
C ILE A 112 9.94 7.79 -12.59
N ASN A 113 10.23 7.43 -11.34
CA ASN A 113 10.07 6.06 -10.85
C ASN A 113 8.61 5.57 -10.89
N LEU A 114 7.59 6.41 -10.69
CA LEU A 114 6.18 5.97 -10.80
C LEU A 114 5.80 5.65 -12.25
N ILE A 115 6.22 6.50 -13.19
CA ILE A 115 5.98 6.34 -14.63
C ILE A 115 6.70 5.08 -15.12
N GLN A 116 7.97 4.92 -14.74
CA GLN A 116 8.78 3.74 -15.08
C GLN A 116 8.16 2.43 -14.54
N ASN A 117 7.77 2.38 -13.27
CA ASN A 117 7.14 1.19 -12.68
C ASN A 117 5.79 0.83 -13.35
N PHE A 118 5.01 1.84 -13.77
CA PHE A 118 3.78 1.61 -14.51
C PHE A 118 4.07 0.90 -15.84
N TYR A 119 5.01 1.42 -16.63
CA TYR A 119 5.32 0.86 -17.93
C TYR A 119 5.98 -0.53 -17.83
N GLN A 120 6.94 -0.70 -16.92
CA GLN A 120 7.55 -2.00 -16.62
C GLN A 120 6.49 -3.07 -16.34
N LYS A 121 5.65 -2.84 -15.33
CA LYS A 121 4.59 -3.79 -14.95
C LYS A 121 3.59 -4.04 -16.07
N THR A 122 3.27 -3.03 -16.88
CA THR A 122 2.27 -3.17 -17.95
C THR A 122 2.84 -3.89 -19.17
N PHE A 123 4.13 -3.76 -19.47
CA PHE A 123 4.78 -4.55 -20.51
C PHE A 123 4.97 -6.01 -20.05
N GLU A 124 5.49 -6.24 -18.84
CA GLU A 124 5.67 -7.58 -18.24
C GLU A 124 4.35 -8.40 -18.19
N SER A 125 3.22 -7.75 -17.87
CA SER A 125 1.91 -8.41 -17.72
C SER A 125 0.99 -8.32 -18.94
N GLY A 126 1.31 -7.45 -19.91
CA GLY A 126 0.43 -7.10 -21.03
C GLY A 126 0.53 -7.98 -22.26
N GLY A 127 1.39 -9.00 -22.26
CA GLY A 127 1.69 -9.80 -23.44
C GLY A 127 2.54 -9.06 -24.47
N TRP A 128 3.52 -8.28 -23.99
CA TRP A 128 4.57 -7.67 -24.79
C TRP A 128 5.82 -8.54 -24.78
N GLU A 129 6.56 -8.58 -25.88
CA GLU A 129 7.93 -9.05 -25.93
C GLU A 129 8.83 -7.89 -25.49
N VAL A 130 9.46 -8.01 -24.32
CA VAL A 130 10.41 -7.00 -23.80
C VAL A 130 11.79 -7.31 -24.34
N LEU A 131 12.29 -6.43 -25.22
CA LEU A 131 13.60 -6.56 -25.87
C LEU A 131 14.70 -5.85 -25.07
N ASP A 132 14.36 -4.72 -24.44
CA ASP A 132 15.23 -3.97 -23.52
C ASP A 132 14.40 -3.24 -22.45
N GLN A 133 14.95 -3.07 -21.25
CA GLN A 133 14.32 -2.34 -20.15
C GLN A 133 15.35 -1.80 -19.14
N PRO A 134 15.09 -0.66 -18.48
CA PRO A 134 15.98 -0.09 -17.47
C PRO A 134 16.07 -0.95 -16.19
N GLU A 135 17.29 -1.21 -15.73
CA GLU A 135 17.56 -1.93 -14.48
C GLU A 135 17.36 -1.03 -13.23
N ASP A 136 17.78 0.24 -13.32
CA ASP A 136 17.70 1.23 -12.24
C ASP A 136 16.43 2.09 -12.34
N GLN A 137 15.95 2.60 -11.20
CA GLN A 137 14.66 3.30 -11.07
C GLN A 137 14.72 4.83 -11.31
N ASP A 138 15.83 5.31 -11.88
CA ASP A 138 16.14 6.74 -12.09
C ASP A 138 15.89 7.21 -13.54
N GLY A 139 15.25 6.38 -14.38
CA GLY A 139 14.96 6.62 -15.79
C GLY A 139 15.67 5.62 -16.72
N GLY A 140 15.39 5.73 -18.02
CA GLY A 140 15.96 4.87 -19.07
C GLY A 140 14.95 4.57 -20.18
N THR A 141 15.27 3.59 -21.02
CA THR A 141 14.51 3.27 -22.23
C THR A 141 13.98 1.84 -22.19
N PHE A 142 12.69 1.67 -22.48
CA PHE A 142 12.07 0.38 -22.77
C PHE A 142 11.98 0.20 -24.28
N ILE A 143 12.38 -0.97 -24.78
CA ILE A 143 12.15 -1.39 -26.16
C ILE A 143 11.27 -2.63 -26.11
N VAL A 144 10.05 -2.51 -26.61
CA VAL A 144 9.03 -3.57 -26.52
C VAL A 144 8.28 -3.76 -27.83
N ARG A 145 7.90 -5.00 -28.12
CA ARG A 145 7.19 -5.41 -29.33
C ARG A 145 5.89 -6.12 -28.98
N ARG A 146 4.84 -5.91 -29.77
CA ARG A 146 3.59 -6.69 -29.68
C ARG A 146 2.91 -6.78 -31.04
N ASN A 147 2.81 -8.00 -31.56
CA ASN A 147 2.35 -8.27 -32.93
C ASN A 147 3.21 -7.50 -33.97
N ASP A 148 2.59 -6.62 -34.75
CA ASP A 148 3.16 -5.75 -35.77
C ASP A 148 3.62 -4.38 -35.23
N LEU A 149 3.52 -4.15 -33.92
CA LEU A 149 3.78 -2.86 -33.28
C LEU A 149 5.09 -2.88 -32.46
N ASP A 150 6.05 -2.06 -32.89
CA ASP A 150 7.27 -1.74 -32.16
C ASP A 150 7.11 -0.44 -31.39
N VAL A 151 7.55 -0.43 -30.13
CA VAL A 151 7.46 0.73 -29.24
C VAL A 151 8.78 0.94 -28.50
N THR A 152 9.29 2.17 -28.59
CA THR A 152 10.41 2.65 -27.78
C THR A 152 9.89 3.76 -26.87
N LEU A 153 9.90 3.51 -25.57
CA LEU A 153 9.54 4.48 -24.53
C LEU A 153 10.82 4.95 -23.83
N SER A 154 11.11 6.24 -23.85
CA SER A 154 12.27 6.81 -23.16
C SER A 154 11.85 7.77 -22.06
N ILE A 155 12.39 7.57 -20.86
CA ILE A 155 12.21 8.44 -19.70
C ILE A 155 13.59 9.00 -19.34
N PRO A 156 13.89 10.29 -19.62
CA PRO A 156 15.21 10.87 -19.40
C PRO A 156 15.61 10.85 -17.93
N ALA A 157 16.76 10.25 -17.64
CA ALA A 157 17.31 10.22 -16.29
C ALA A 157 17.69 11.62 -15.80
N ARG A 158 17.44 11.91 -14.51
CA ARG A 158 17.77 13.21 -13.93
C ARG A 158 19.28 13.37 -13.80
N ALA A 159 19.87 14.27 -14.58
CA ALA A 159 21.32 14.51 -14.56
C ALA A 159 21.84 14.94 -13.18
N THR A 160 22.41 14.00 -12.43
CA THR A 160 23.12 14.27 -11.18
C THR A 160 24.53 14.79 -11.49
N THR A 161 24.67 16.11 -11.58
CA THR A 161 25.99 16.76 -11.70
C THR A 161 26.79 16.58 -10.40
N GLY A 162 27.92 15.87 -10.44
CA GLY A 162 28.96 15.98 -9.40
C GLY A 162 29.65 14.68 -8.98
N LYS A 163 30.92 14.54 -9.37
CA LYS A 163 31.84 13.47 -8.93
C LYS A 163 32.45 13.82 -7.55
N SER A 164 32.76 12.80 -6.75
CA SER A 164 33.27 12.88 -5.37
C SER A 164 34.47 13.81 -5.13
N THR A 165 34.48 14.53 -4.00
CA THR A 165 35.61 14.62 -3.02
C THR A 165 35.14 15.26 -1.71
N ALA A 166 35.84 15.01 -0.60
CA ALA A 166 35.43 15.42 0.74
C ALA A 166 36.10 16.74 1.22
N ALA A 167 35.33 17.61 1.88
CA ALA A 167 35.84 18.60 2.84
C ALA A 167 34.72 19.16 3.73
N SER A 168 35.05 19.54 4.97
CA SER A 168 34.14 20.14 5.95
C SER A 168 34.01 21.66 5.76
N SER A 169 32.80 22.22 5.81
CA SER A 169 32.53 23.57 6.36
C SER A 169 31.02 23.88 6.45
N SER A 170 30.66 24.80 7.33
CA SER A 170 29.29 25.05 7.79
C SER A 170 28.64 26.31 7.17
N LYS A 171 27.62 26.14 6.32
CA LYS A 171 26.55 27.14 6.09
C LYS A 171 25.36 26.50 5.32
N PRO A 172 24.10 26.72 5.69
CA PRO A 172 22.96 26.24 4.90
C PRO A 172 22.69 27.16 3.68
N PRO A 173 22.54 26.62 2.46
CA PRO A 173 21.85 27.30 1.37
C PRO A 173 20.33 27.13 1.51
N ALA A 174 19.56 28.13 1.07
CA ALA A 174 18.10 28.04 1.04
C ALA A 174 17.64 27.02 -0.02
N VAL A 175 16.65 26.19 0.32
CA VAL A 175 16.10 25.18 -0.61
C VAL A 175 15.02 25.80 -1.48
N ALA A 176 15.27 25.82 -2.79
CA ALA A 176 14.28 26.17 -3.80
C ALA A 176 13.21 25.08 -3.97
N THR A 177 11.97 25.50 -4.20
CA THR A 177 10.85 24.61 -4.54
C THR A 177 10.99 24.09 -5.98
N ASN A 178 11.50 22.86 -6.13
CA ASN A 178 11.61 22.20 -7.43
C ASN A 178 10.37 21.33 -7.70
N SER A 179 9.35 21.90 -8.34
CA SER A 179 8.28 21.15 -9.01
C SER A 179 8.84 20.48 -10.27
N SER A 180 9.51 19.33 -10.14
CA SER A 180 10.03 18.61 -11.30
C SER A 180 8.91 17.80 -11.97
N VAL A 181 8.29 18.40 -12.98
CA VAL A 181 7.50 17.69 -14.00
C VAL A 181 8.42 16.68 -14.68
N THR A 182 7.97 15.43 -14.80
CA THR A 182 8.66 14.41 -15.59
C THR A 182 8.12 14.45 -17.02
N THR A 183 9.00 14.69 -17.99
CA THR A 183 8.72 14.47 -19.41
C THR A 183 9.19 13.08 -19.83
N PHE A 184 8.51 12.46 -20.79
CA PHE A 184 8.90 11.20 -21.41
C PHE A 184 8.37 11.11 -22.84
N ASP A 185 9.01 10.30 -23.68
CA ASP A 185 8.63 10.15 -25.08
C ASP A 185 8.32 8.70 -25.46
N ILE A 186 7.32 8.54 -26.35
CA ILE A 186 6.93 7.25 -26.92
C ILE A 186 7.03 7.34 -28.44
N GLN A 187 7.96 6.58 -29.00
CA GLN A 187 8.07 6.31 -30.43
C GLN A 187 7.36 5.00 -30.72
N TYR A 188 6.59 4.95 -31.81
CA TYR A 188 5.96 3.71 -32.27
C TYR A 188 5.96 3.60 -33.79
N VAL A 189 6.15 2.37 -34.28
CA VAL A 189 6.13 2.00 -35.69
C VAL A 189 5.26 0.76 -35.85
N ARG A 190 4.38 0.74 -36.85
CA ARG A 190 3.59 -0.44 -37.21
C ARG A 190 4.06 -1.00 -38.54
N ASP A 191 4.56 -2.24 -38.53
CA ASP A 191 5.01 -2.93 -39.73
C ASP A 191 3.81 -3.43 -40.54
N GLY A 192 3.67 -2.95 -41.78
CA GLY A 192 2.48 -3.13 -42.62
C GLY A 192 2.26 -4.53 -43.20
N LYS A 193 2.54 -5.61 -42.46
CA LYS A 193 2.24 -7.00 -42.85
C LYS A 193 1.30 -7.67 -41.84
N ASP A 194 0.37 -8.44 -42.41
CA ASP A 194 -0.56 -9.36 -41.74
C ASP A 194 -1.80 -8.76 -41.06
N THR A 195 -2.55 -7.97 -41.81
CA THR A 195 -3.99 -7.79 -41.56
C THR A 195 -4.78 -9.07 -41.88
N LYS A 196 -5.04 -9.93 -40.89
CA LYS A 196 -6.14 -10.91 -40.96
C LYS A 196 -6.70 -11.28 -39.59
N ALA A 197 -7.96 -10.92 -39.37
CA ALA A 197 -8.68 -11.22 -38.13
C ALA A 197 -8.86 -12.73 -37.91
N GLN A 198 -8.68 -13.19 -36.66
CA GLN A 198 -9.16 -14.50 -36.22
C GLN A 198 -10.01 -14.42 -34.94
N LYS A 199 -11.08 -15.22 -34.97
CA LYS A 199 -12.15 -15.37 -33.99
C LYS A 199 -11.70 -16.34 -32.87
N PRO A 200 -12.17 -16.18 -31.61
CA PRO A 200 -11.73 -17.05 -30.50
C PRO A 200 -12.08 -18.52 -30.73
N THR A 201 -11.14 -19.41 -30.41
CA THR A 201 -11.31 -20.87 -30.45
C THR A 201 -10.93 -21.50 -29.10
N GLN A 202 -11.45 -22.70 -28.85
CA GLN A 202 -11.70 -23.28 -27.52
C GLN A 202 -10.48 -23.88 -26.81
N ALA A 203 -10.69 -24.16 -25.51
CA ALA A 203 -9.74 -24.80 -24.61
C ALA A 203 -9.19 -26.14 -25.12
N GLN A 204 -7.93 -26.43 -24.77
CA GLN A 204 -7.36 -27.78 -24.84
C GLN A 204 -7.05 -28.35 -23.45
N LYS A 205 -7.19 -29.68 -23.38
CA LYS A 205 -7.05 -30.54 -22.20
C LYS A 205 -5.57 -30.86 -21.92
N PRO A 206 -5.13 -30.97 -20.66
CA PRO A 206 -3.73 -31.30 -20.35
C PRO A 206 -3.39 -32.78 -20.64
N THR A 207 -2.18 -32.99 -21.19
CA THR A 207 -1.59 -34.31 -21.47
C THR A 207 -0.85 -34.87 -20.24
N GLN A 208 -0.74 -36.19 -20.15
CA GLN A 208 -0.22 -36.89 -18.96
C GLN A 208 1.32 -36.92 -18.84
N ALA A 209 1.78 -36.76 -17.61
CA ALA A 209 2.86 -37.47 -16.91
C ALA A 209 4.23 -37.72 -17.58
N GLN A 210 5.28 -37.25 -16.89
CA GLN A 210 6.53 -37.99 -16.75
C GLN A 210 6.81 -38.31 -15.26
N LYS A 211 7.51 -39.43 -15.03
CA LYS A 211 7.72 -40.10 -13.74
C LYS A 211 9.17 -39.92 -13.28
N PRO A 212 9.43 -39.67 -11.98
CA PRO A 212 10.71 -40.00 -11.34
C PRO A 212 10.71 -41.39 -10.70
N THR A 213 11.90 -41.99 -10.60
CA THR A 213 12.13 -43.38 -10.17
C THR A 213 12.28 -43.52 -8.65
N GLN A 214 12.07 -44.73 -8.13
CA GLN A 214 12.18 -45.08 -6.70
C GLN A 214 13.63 -45.06 -6.20
N THR A 215 13.85 -44.58 -4.97
CA THR A 215 15.02 -45.02 -4.15
C THR A 215 14.70 -45.09 -2.65
N GLN A 216 14.66 -46.33 -2.15
CA GLN A 216 15.00 -46.78 -0.78
C GLN A 216 14.15 -46.40 0.46
N LYS A 217 14.23 -47.33 1.41
CA LYS A 217 13.41 -47.58 2.61
C LYS A 217 14.21 -47.26 3.88
N PRO A 218 13.60 -46.71 4.94
CA PRO A 218 14.09 -46.86 6.31
C PRO A 218 13.42 -48.05 7.04
N THR A 219 14.14 -48.65 7.98
CA THR A 219 13.76 -49.88 8.71
C THR A 219 13.03 -49.57 10.03
N GLN A 220 12.21 -50.50 10.53
CA GLN A 220 11.52 -50.39 11.83
C GLN A 220 12.47 -50.55 13.03
N ALA A 221 12.35 -49.64 14.01
CA ALA A 221 12.65 -49.75 15.44
C ALA A 221 12.35 -48.37 16.08
N GLN A 222 11.88 -48.19 17.32
CA GLN A 222 11.49 -49.11 18.40
C GLN A 222 10.43 -48.43 19.29
N LYS A 223 9.73 -49.24 20.11
CA LYS A 223 8.69 -48.87 21.09
C LYS A 223 9.26 -48.11 22.31
N PRO A 224 8.54 -47.10 22.85
CA PRO A 224 8.59 -46.75 24.27
C PRO A 224 7.51 -47.48 25.09
N THR A 225 7.86 -47.84 26.33
CA THR A 225 7.07 -48.72 27.21
C THR A 225 6.17 -47.93 28.17
N GLN A 226 5.05 -48.52 28.60
CA GLN A 226 4.15 -47.95 29.61
C GLN A 226 4.75 -47.96 31.02
N ALA A 227 4.63 -46.83 31.72
CA ALA A 227 4.63 -46.66 33.17
C ALA A 227 4.09 -45.23 33.46
N GLN A 228 3.36 -44.90 34.52
CA GLN A 228 2.75 -45.70 35.59
C GLN A 228 1.50 -44.95 36.14
N LYS A 229 0.65 -45.67 36.88
CA LYS A 229 -0.58 -45.23 37.54
C LYS A 229 -0.35 -44.21 38.68
N PRO A 230 -1.22 -43.19 38.84
CA PRO A 230 -1.57 -42.63 40.16
C PRO A 230 -2.86 -43.27 40.73
N THR A 231 -2.92 -43.44 42.04
CA THR A 231 -4.01 -44.14 42.75
C THR A 231 -5.12 -43.17 43.22
N GLN A 232 -6.32 -43.70 43.47
CA GLN A 232 -7.48 -42.95 43.99
C GLN A 232 -7.37 -42.57 45.48
N ALA A 233 -8.37 -41.78 45.91
CA ALA A 233 -8.75 -41.40 47.28
C ALA A 233 -8.01 -40.14 47.81
N GLU A 234 -8.65 -39.21 48.53
CA GLU A 234 -9.95 -39.22 49.23
C GLU A 234 -10.79 -37.92 49.06
N LYS A 235 -12.07 -37.99 49.45
CA LYS A 235 -12.95 -36.84 49.77
C LYS A 235 -13.85 -37.25 50.94
N PRO A 236 -13.95 -36.43 52.00
CA PRO A 236 -15.17 -35.65 52.25
C PRO A 236 -14.80 -34.15 52.46
N THR A 237 -15.66 -33.17 52.82
CA THR A 237 -17.08 -33.18 53.25
C THR A 237 -17.84 -31.97 52.65
N GLN A 238 -19.13 -31.88 52.96
CA GLN A 238 -20.05 -30.74 52.97
C GLN A 238 -19.85 -29.87 54.25
N ALA A 239 -20.40 -28.67 54.46
CA ALA A 239 -21.21 -27.72 53.66
C ALA A 239 -21.27 -26.35 54.40
N GLN A 240 -21.71 -25.27 53.73
CA GLN A 240 -22.65 -24.28 54.31
C GLN A 240 -23.12 -23.20 53.29
N LYS A 241 -24.45 -23.02 53.20
CA LYS A 241 -25.15 -21.78 52.81
C LYS A 241 -26.57 -21.86 53.39
N PRO A 242 -27.10 -20.79 54.02
CA PRO A 242 -28.24 -20.06 53.43
C PRO A 242 -28.06 -18.52 53.54
N GLN A 243 -28.16 -17.76 52.44
CA GLN A 243 -29.38 -17.09 51.90
C GLN A 243 -29.43 -15.58 52.33
N PRO A 244 -30.41 -14.73 51.93
CA PRO A 244 -30.19 -13.75 50.85
C PRO A 244 -30.40 -12.27 51.24
N SER A 245 -30.05 -11.35 50.33
CA SER A 245 -30.82 -10.10 50.11
C SER A 245 -30.57 -9.43 48.76
N SER A 246 -31.67 -8.97 48.15
CA SER A 246 -31.81 -7.77 47.32
C SER A 246 -31.06 -7.67 45.98
N GLU A 247 -31.59 -8.44 45.04
CA GLU A 247 -31.96 -7.97 43.68
C GLU A 247 -32.08 -6.44 43.50
N VAL A 248 -31.31 -5.89 42.54
CA VAL A 248 -31.77 -4.81 41.66
C VAL A 248 -31.45 -5.23 40.22
N ALA A 249 -32.48 -5.52 39.44
CA ALA A 249 -32.33 -6.09 38.10
C ALA A 249 -31.93 -5.04 37.05
N SER A 250 -30.64 -4.95 36.73
CA SER A 250 -30.17 -4.32 35.48
C SER A 250 -30.09 -5.37 34.37
N LYS A 251 -31.20 -5.49 33.63
CA LYS A 251 -31.37 -6.35 32.46
C LYS A 251 -30.18 -6.21 31.48
N PRO A 252 -29.48 -7.29 31.09
CA PRO A 252 -28.35 -7.18 30.16
C PRO A 252 -28.81 -6.65 28.80
N ALA A 253 -28.16 -5.59 28.32
CA ALA A 253 -28.27 -5.18 26.93
C ALA A 253 -27.69 -6.29 26.04
N GLN A 254 -28.56 -7.03 25.35
CA GLN A 254 -28.12 -8.03 24.39
C GLN A 254 -27.37 -7.35 23.24
N VAL A 255 -26.08 -7.66 23.10
CA VAL A 255 -25.27 -7.23 21.95
C VAL A 255 -25.79 -7.96 20.71
N ARG A 256 -26.67 -7.30 19.94
CA ARG A 256 -27.18 -7.80 18.65
C ARG A 256 -26.17 -7.56 17.52
N SER A 257 -25.02 -8.23 17.57
CA SER A 257 -24.10 -8.25 16.43
C SER A 257 -24.70 -9.06 15.27
N GLY A 258 -25.32 -8.40 14.28
CA GLY A 258 -25.82 -9.11 13.09
C GLY A 258 -26.81 -8.40 12.16
N GLN A 259 -27.33 -7.22 12.50
CA GLN A 259 -28.16 -6.42 11.59
C GLN A 259 -27.55 -5.03 11.37
N PRO A 260 -27.72 -4.43 10.17
CA PRO A 260 -27.29 -3.05 9.91
C PRO A 260 -28.17 -2.08 10.69
N GLU A 261 -27.65 -1.56 11.81
CA GLU A 261 -28.34 -0.58 12.63
C GLU A 261 -28.37 0.79 11.92
N LYS A 262 -29.56 1.37 11.79
CA LYS A 262 -29.74 2.73 11.27
C LYS A 262 -29.53 3.73 12.40
N PHE A 263 -28.31 4.25 12.51
CA PHE A 263 -28.00 5.27 13.51
C PHE A 263 -28.67 6.61 13.21
N THR A 264 -29.14 7.26 14.27
CA THR A 264 -29.93 8.51 14.19
C THR A 264 -29.08 9.78 14.05
N ASP A 265 -27.78 9.73 14.37
CA ASP A 265 -26.88 10.90 14.45
C ASP A 265 -25.68 10.87 13.50
N LEU A 266 -25.81 10.22 12.33
CA LEU A 266 -24.78 10.20 11.27
C LEU A 266 -24.59 11.57 10.59
N ASP A 267 -25.54 12.49 10.74
CA ASP A 267 -25.40 13.90 10.37
C ASP A 267 -24.25 14.58 11.16
N LYS A 268 -24.03 14.20 12.42
CA LYS A 268 -22.96 14.71 13.29
C LYS A 268 -21.56 14.18 12.94
N VAL A 269 -21.45 13.23 12.02
CA VAL A 269 -20.15 12.78 11.47
C VAL A 269 -19.57 13.90 10.59
N PRO A 270 -18.27 14.23 10.69
CA PRO A 270 -17.60 15.14 9.75
C PRO A 270 -17.86 14.75 8.29
N ARG A 271 -18.11 15.74 7.43
CA ARG A 271 -18.61 15.54 6.05
C ARG A 271 -17.80 14.50 5.28
N ASP A 272 -16.48 14.59 5.37
CA ASP A 272 -15.54 13.78 4.58
C ASP A 272 -15.45 12.34 5.09
N LEU A 273 -15.79 12.10 6.36
CA LEU A 273 -15.85 10.76 6.95
C LEU A 273 -17.24 10.11 6.83
N ARG A 274 -18.30 10.89 6.58
CA ARG A 274 -19.70 10.44 6.65
C ARG A 274 -20.00 9.25 5.75
N LYS A 275 -19.44 9.22 4.53
CA LYS A 275 -19.59 8.07 3.63
C LYS A 275 -18.95 6.81 4.18
N TYR A 276 -17.74 6.91 4.72
CA TYR A 276 -17.02 5.77 5.29
C TYR A 276 -17.75 5.16 6.49
N VAL A 277 -18.29 6.00 7.37
CA VAL A 277 -19.11 5.58 8.52
C VAL A 277 -20.43 4.95 8.05
N ALA A 278 -21.10 5.53 7.06
CA ALA A 278 -22.36 4.99 6.54
C ALA A 278 -22.19 3.61 5.88
N ASP A 279 -21.16 3.43 5.05
CA ASP A 279 -20.89 2.13 4.41
C ASP A 279 -20.56 1.03 5.46
N LEU A 280 -19.90 1.35 6.58
CA LEU A 280 -19.66 0.40 7.68
C LEU A 280 -20.87 0.16 8.60
N ALA A 281 -21.76 1.14 8.75
CA ALA A 281 -23.04 0.95 9.41
C ALA A 281 -23.92 -0.02 8.60
N GLU A 282 -23.95 0.14 7.27
CA GLU A 282 -24.61 -0.76 6.34
C GLU A 282 -23.98 -2.17 6.33
N LEU A 283 -22.66 -2.29 6.55
CA LEU A 283 -21.98 -3.58 6.78
C LEU A 283 -22.24 -4.17 8.19
N GLY A 284 -22.92 -3.42 9.08
CA GLY A 284 -23.30 -3.82 10.43
C GLY A 284 -22.14 -4.00 11.41
N VAL A 285 -20.98 -3.41 11.13
CA VAL A 285 -19.77 -3.47 11.98
C VAL A 285 -19.92 -2.59 13.21
N LEU A 286 -20.51 -1.41 13.01
CA LEU A 286 -20.63 -0.39 14.02
C LEU A 286 -21.70 -0.79 15.05
N THR A 287 -21.45 -0.44 16.32
CA THR A 287 -22.38 -0.63 17.44
C THR A 287 -22.77 0.73 18.01
N PRO A 288 -23.83 0.84 18.83
CA PRO A 288 -24.21 2.10 19.46
C PRO A 288 -23.11 2.69 20.35
N GLY A 289 -23.22 3.98 20.63
CA GLY A 289 -22.41 4.66 21.65
C GLY A 289 -22.76 4.19 23.06
N THR A 290 -21.88 4.40 24.02
CA THR A 290 -22.23 4.21 25.43
C THR A 290 -22.91 5.48 25.94
N ALA A 291 -24.13 5.34 26.49
CA ALA A 291 -24.89 6.46 27.02
C ALA A 291 -24.07 7.25 28.06
N ASN A 292 -23.96 8.55 27.86
CA ASN A 292 -23.18 9.43 28.72
C ASN A 292 -24.03 9.80 29.96
N PRO A 293 -23.65 9.47 31.21
CA PRO A 293 -24.53 9.59 32.38
C PRO A 293 -25.10 10.99 32.68
N LYS A 294 -24.53 12.04 32.06
CA LYS A 294 -24.96 13.44 32.22
C LYS A 294 -26.01 13.88 31.20
N THR A 295 -26.33 13.04 30.23
CA THR A 295 -27.38 13.28 29.23
C THR A 295 -28.28 12.06 29.19
N ASN A 296 -29.59 12.23 29.39
CA ASN A 296 -30.59 11.16 29.23
C ASN A 296 -30.81 10.83 27.74
N ALA A 297 -29.71 10.56 27.04
CA ALA A 297 -29.65 10.22 25.63
C ALA A 297 -29.49 8.70 25.51
N ASP A 298 -30.61 8.11 25.10
CA ASP A 298 -30.72 6.81 24.44
C ASP A 298 -30.80 5.53 25.31
N SER A 299 -32.03 5.24 25.75
CA SER A 299 -32.44 3.92 26.25
C SER A 299 -32.79 2.90 25.14
N GLN A 300 -32.64 3.26 23.86
CA GLN A 300 -33.03 2.44 22.70
C GLN A 300 -31.84 1.90 21.89
N GLY A 301 -30.63 2.41 22.11
CA GLY A 301 -29.41 1.93 21.43
C GLY A 301 -29.39 2.23 19.94
N THR A 302 -29.78 3.45 19.55
CA THR A 302 -29.87 3.92 18.16
C THR A 302 -28.89 5.04 17.83
N GLN A 303 -28.15 5.57 18.82
CA GLN A 303 -27.18 6.64 18.65
C GLN A 303 -25.76 6.08 18.38
N PHE A 304 -25.10 6.56 17.33
CA PHE A 304 -23.69 6.22 17.03
C PHE A 304 -22.70 7.02 17.87
N ALA A 305 -23.02 8.25 18.26
CA ALA A 305 -22.13 9.15 19.02
C ALA A 305 -20.75 9.34 18.35
N PRO A 306 -20.69 9.91 17.12
CA PRO A 306 -19.48 9.91 16.28
C PRO A 306 -18.26 10.58 16.91
N ASN A 307 -18.48 11.63 17.71
CA ASN A 307 -17.42 12.44 18.31
C ASN A 307 -16.96 11.93 19.70
N GLN A 308 -17.58 10.86 20.22
CA GLN A 308 -17.13 10.22 21.45
C GLN A 308 -15.83 9.43 21.17
N THR A 309 -14.89 9.47 22.11
CA THR A 309 -13.67 8.66 22.10
C THR A 309 -14.00 7.16 22.08
N ILE A 310 -13.31 6.40 21.22
CA ILE A 310 -13.44 4.93 21.20
C ILE A 310 -12.50 4.28 22.23
N SER A 311 -12.97 3.24 22.91
CA SER A 311 -12.12 2.42 23.78
C SER A 311 -11.36 1.34 22.99
N ARG A 312 -10.27 0.84 23.56
CA ARG A 312 -9.45 -0.22 22.97
C ARG A 312 -10.25 -1.51 22.72
N ARG A 313 -11.16 -1.91 23.62
CA ARG A 313 -12.06 -3.07 23.40
C ARG A 313 -13.02 -2.89 22.22
N GLN A 314 -13.61 -1.69 22.08
CA GLN A 314 -14.55 -1.39 21.00
C GLN A 314 -13.83 -1.43 19.65
N TYR A 315 -12.64 -0.83 19.57
CA TYR A 315 -11.85 -0.87 18.34
C TYR A 315 -11.35 -2.28 18.00
N ALA A 316 -10.91 -3.07 18.98
CA ALA A 316 -10.52 -4.47 18.76
C ALA A 316 -11.65 -5.30 18.14
N ARG A 317 -12.88 -5.16 18.67
CA ARG A 317 -14.08 -5.81 18.11
C ARG A 317 -14.35 -5.36 16.67
N TRP A 318 -14.44 -4.03 16.45
CA TRP A 318 -14.71 -3.48 15.11
C TRP A 318 -13.62 -3.82 14.09
N LEU A 319 -12.35 -3.86 14.48
CA LEU A 319 -11.22 -4.20 13.61
C LEU A 319 -11.35 -5.63 13.07
N MET A 320 -11.63 -6.58 13.95
CA MET A 320 -11.85 -7.99 13.57
C MET A 320 -13.14 -8.16 12.77
N ASP A 321 -14.25 -7.56 13.20
CA ASP A 321 -15.54 -7.64 12.50
C ASP A 321 -15.48 -7.04 11.10
N ALA A 322 -14.89 -5.85 10.94
CA ALA A 322 -14.73 -5.21 9.64
C ALA A 322 -13.88 -6.06 8.70
N ASN A 323 -12.71 -6.52 9.17
CA ASN A 323 -11.83 -7.39 8.38
C ASN A 323 -12.56 -8.67 7.93
N ASN A 324 -13.27 -9.34 8.85
CA ASN A 324 -13.87 -10.63 8.58
C ASN A 324 -15.11 -10.55 7.69
N ARG A 325 -15.88 -9.45 7.77
CA ARG A 325 -17.03 -9.19 6.90
C ARG A 325 -16.63 -8.69 5.53
N ILE A 326 -15.60 -7.84 5.44
CA ILE A 326 -15.03 -7.41 4.16
C ILE A 326 -14.51 -8.64 3.41
N TYR A 327 -13.69 -9.47 4.07
CA TYR A 327 -13.16 -10.70 3.49
C TYR A 327 -14.03 -11.95 3.76
N ALA A 328 -15.36 -11.81 3.77
CA ALA A 328 -16.28 -12.92 4.03
C ALA A 328 -16.11 -14.11 3.07
N ASN A 329 -15.69 -13.84 1.83
CA ASN A 329 -15.41 -14.84 0.79
C ASN A 329 -13.92 -15.24 0.66
N ARG A 330 -13.04 -14.73 1.52
CA ARG A 330 -11.59 -15.02 1.51
C ARG A 330 -11.13 -15.49 2.90
N PRO A 331 -11.38 -16.77 3.29
CA PRO A 331 -11.07 -17.27 4.63
C PRO A 331 -9.61 -17.12 5.06
N GLY A 332 -8.66 -17.14 4.12
CA GLY A 332 -7.23 -16.90 4.39
C GLY A 332 -6.88 -15.46 4.82
N LEU A 333 -7.80 -14.50 4.67
CA LEU A 333 -7.64 -13.12 5.13
C LEU A 333 -8.42 -12.81 6.41
N GLN A 334 -9.24 -13.75 6.90
CA GLN A 334 -10.00 -13.61 8.14
C GLN A 334 -9.14 -13.88 9.38
N ILE A 335 -9.43 -13.18 10.46
CA ILE A 335 -8.81 -13.38 11.78
C ILE A 335 -9.75 -14.28 12.60
N ARG A 336 -9.21 -15.27 13.30
CA ARG A 336 -10.02 -16.20 14.10
C ARG A 336 -10.32 -15.61 15.47
N LEU A 337 -11.56 -15.80 15.94
CA LEU A 337 -11.92 -15.61 17.35
C LEU A 337 -11.21 -16.66 18.20
N ALA A 338 -10.69 -16.26 19.36
CA ALA A 338 -10.13 -17.21 20.31
C ALA A 338 -11.22 -18.06 20.97
N SER A 339 -10.90 -19.32 21.25
CA SER A 339 -11.76 -20.17 22.08
C SER A 339 -11.84 -19.61 23.50
N LYS A 340 -13.01 -19.69 24.15
CA LYS A 340 -13.14 -19.40 25.59
C LYS A 340 -12.32 -20.33 26.49
N THR A 341 -11.74 -21.39 25.94
CA THR A 341 -10.77 -22.26 26.63
C THR A 341 -9.30 -21.83 26.47
N THR A 342 -8.97 -20.95 25.51
CA THR A 342 -7.61 -20.43 25.29
C THR A 342 -7.08 -19.76 26.56
N GLN A 343 -5.77 -19.86 26.82
CA GLN A 343 -5.14 -19.17 27.95
C GLN A 343 -5.07 -17.66 27.69
N PRO A 344 -5.55 -16.80 28.60
CA PRO A 344 -5.44 -15.35 28.43
C PRO A 344 -3.99 -14.87 28.29
N ALA A 345 -3.72 -14.05 27.28
CA ALA A 345 -2.46 -13.34 27.08
C ALA A 345 -2.33 -12.09 27.98
N PHE A 346 -3.46 -11.55 28.44
CA PHE A 346 -3.54 -10.35 29.27
C PHE A 346 -4.20 -10.66 30.62
N GLN A 347 -3.67 -10.06 31.69
CA GLN A 347 -4.16 -10.30 33.05
C GLN A 347 -5.51 -9.61 33.33
N ASP A 348 -5.82 -8.54 32.61
CA ASP A 348 -7.03 -7.72 32.74
C ASP A 348 -8.14 -8.06 31.73
N VAL A 349 -7.99 -9.15 30.97
CA VAL A 349 -9.02 -9.66 30.03
C VAL A 349 -9.24 -11.16 30.29
N PRO A 350 -10.02 -11.52 31.33
CA PRO A 350 -10.32 -12.92 31.65
C PRO A 350 -11.25 -13.55 30.61
N ARG A 351 -11.31 -14.89 30.56
CA ARG A 351 -12.20 -15.68 29.67
C ARG A 351 -13.70 -15.33 29.77
N THR A 352 -14.09 -14.69 30.88
CA THR A 352 -15.46 -14.22 31.17
C THR A 352 -15.77 -12.84 30.59
N ASP A 353 -14.76 -12.08 30.14
CA ASP A 353 -14.96 -10.79 29.47
C ASP A 353 -15.69 -11.00 28.12
N PRO A 354 -16.73 -10.23 27.79
CA PRO A 354 -17.47 -10.39 26.55
C PRO A 354 -16.63 -10.20 25.28
N ASP A 355 -15.55 -9.40 25.35
CA ASP A 355 -14.62 -9.15 24.26
C ASP A 355 -13.40 -10.08 24.26
N PHE A 356 -13.28 -10.99 25.23
CA PHE A 356 -12.16 -11.94 25.30
C PHE A 356 -11.90 -12.66 23.96
N PRO A 357 -12.89 -13.20 23.23
CA PRO A 357 -12.63 -13.88 21.95
C PRO A 357 -12.02 -12.98 20.87
N TYR A 358 -12.35 -11.69 20.85
CA TYR A 358 -11.84 -10.71 19.90
C TYR A 358 -10.44 -10.25 20.28
N ILE A 359 -10.25 -9.84 21.54
CA ILE A 359 -8.97 -9.33 22.06
C ILE A 359 -7.92 -10.44 22.02
N GLN A 360 -8.25 -11.64 22.53
CA GLN A 360 -7.35 -12.78 22.49
C GLN A 360 -7.09 -13.24 21.06
N GLY A 361 -8.09 -13.25 20.17
CA GLY A 361 -7.89 -13.64 18.77
C GLY A 361 -6.95 -12.69 17.99
N LEU A 362 -6.96 -11.39 18.30
CA LEU A 362 -5.97 -10.44 17.77
C LEU A 362 -4.56 -10.64 18.36
N ALA A 363 -4.45 -11.04 19.64
CA ALA A 363 -3.18 -11.35 20.28
C ALA A 363 -2.57 -12.66 19.76
N ASP A 364 -3.39 -13.70 19.59
CA ASP A 364 -3.02 -14.98 18.97
C ASP A 364 -2.55 -14.79 17.52
N ALA A 365 -3.10 -13.79 16.81
CA ALA A 365 -2.68 -13.38 15.47
C ALA A 365 -1.45 -12.44 15.45
N GLY A 366 -0.92 -12.02 16.61
CA GLY A 366 0.21 -11.10 16.71
C GLY A 366 -0.08 -9.65 16.25
N LEU A 367 -1.35 -9.28 16.10
CA LEU A 367 -1.78 -7.96 15.59
C LEU A 367 -1.81 -6.88 16.68
N ILE A 368 -1.89 -7.30 17.95
CA ILE A 368 -1.80 -6.42 19.11
C ILE A 368 -0.64 -6.88 20.00
N SER A 369 0.13 -5.92 20.52
CA SER A 369 1.27 -6.20 21.40
C SER A 369 0.84 -6.98 22.63
N SER A 370 1.51 -8.11 22.88
CA SER A 370 1.24 -9.02 23.99
C SER A 370 2.49 -9.85 24.29
N PRO A 371 2.52 -10.64 25.39
CA PRO A 371 3.61 -11.58 25.63
C PRO A 371 3.76 -12.61 24.50
N LEU A 372 2.68 -12.94 23.79
CA LEU A 372 2.69 -13.85 22.64
C LEU A 372 3.42 -13.28 21.42
N SER A 373 3.42 -11.95 21.25
CA SER A 373 4.15 -11.26 20.18
C SER A 373 5.61 -10.93 20.56
N GLY A 374 6.15 -11.56 21.62
CA GLY A 374 7.48 -11.29 22.15
C GLY A 374 7.60 -10.02 23.01
N ASP A 375 6.49 -9.33 23.30
CA ASP A 375 6.49 -8.17 24.19
C ASP A 375 6.13 -8.59 25.62
N SER A 376 7.13 -9.11 26.35
CA SER A 376 6.97 -9.59 27.73
C SER A 376 6.47 -8.53 28.71
N THR A 377 6.52 -7.24 28.35
CA THR A 377 6.02 -6.12 29.17
C THR A 377 4.53 -5.84 28.94
N ALA A 378 3.94 -6.30 27.83
CA ALA A 378 2.56 -6.02 27.43
C ALA A 378 1.52 -6.93 28.11
N VAL A 379 1.66 -7.15 29.43
CA VAL A 379 0.80 -8.06 30.22
C VAL A 379 -0.62 -7.54 30.51
N LEU A 380 -0.91 -6.27 30.19
CA LEU A 380 -2.21 -5.62 30.34
C LEU A 380 -2.70 -5.04 29.01
N PHE A 381 -3.93 -5.38 28.62
CA PHE A 381 -4.56 -4.84 27.41
C PHE A 381 -5.15 -3.44 27.64
N ARG A 382 -5.62 -3.14 28.85
CA ARG A 382 -6.35 -1.93 29.26
C ARG A 382 -7.58 -1.68 28.38
N PRO A 383 -8.61 -2.56 28.44
CA PRO A 383 -9.69 -2.58 27.46
C PRO A 383 -10.49 -1.28 27.37
N ASP A 384 -10.76 -0.64 28.51
CA ASP A 384 -11.60 0.56 28.59
C ASP A 384 -10.83 1.87 28.42
N ALA A 385 -9.50 1.80 28.28
CA ALA A 385 -8.68 2.98 27.99
C ALA A 385 -8.92 3.48 26.55
N PRO A 386 -8.79 4.80 26.30
CA PRO A 386 -8.85 5.37 24.97
C PRO A 386 -7.90 4.71 23.97
N LEU A 387 -8.36 4.50 22.74
CA LEU A 387 -7.47 4.20 21.63
C LEU A 387 -6.71 5.48 21.23
N THR A 388 -5.39 5.43 21.19
CA THR A 388 -4.55 6.52 20.68
C THR A 388 -4.27 6.36 19.19
N ARG A 389 -3.97 7.47 18.48
CA ARG A 389 -3.67 7.47 17.03
C ARG A 389 -2.55 6.50 16.66
N GLU A 390 -1.48 6.44 17.43
CA GLU A 390 -0.38 5.49 17.17
C GLU A 390 -0.81 4.02 17.34
N ASN A 391 -1.67 3.70 18.32
CA ASN A 391 -2.17 2.34 18.53
C ASN A 391 -3.13 1.90 17.40
N LEU A 392 -3.97 2.82 16.90
CA LEU A 392 -4.77 2.59 15.71
C LEU A 392 -3.88 2.18 14.53
N MET A 393 -2.79 2.90 14.29
CA MET A 393 -1.86 2.60 13.20
C MET A 393 -1.19 1.22 13.39
N VAL A 394 -0.68 0.92 14.60
CA VAL A 394 -0.05 -0.39 14.90
C VAL A 394 -0.98 -1.56 14.62
N TRP A 395 -2.27 -1.44 14.96
CA TRP A 395 -3.23 -2.55 14.83
C TRP A 395 -3.81 -2.66 13.41
N LYS A 396 -4.00 -1.52 12.72
CA LYS A 396 -4.65 -1.48 11.41
C LYS A 396 -3.69 -1.80 10.26
N VAL A 397 -2.52 -1.17 10.22
CA VAL A 397 -1.63 -1.24 9.05
C VAL A 397 -1.14 -2.67 8.72
N PRO A 398 -0.87 -3.60 9.67
CA PRO A 398 -0.56 -4.99 9.33
C PRO A 398 -1.66 -5.70 8.52
N LEU A 399 -2.93 -5.34 8.71
CA LEU A 399 -4.06 -5.89 7.95
C LEU A 399 -4.21 -5.26 6.56
N ASP A 400 -3.59 -4.11 6.34
CA ASP A 400 -3.51 -3.46 5.03
C ASP A 400 -2.33 -3.97 4.21
N THR A 401 -1.15 -4.06 4.80
CA THR A 401 0.04 -4.50 4.07
C THR A 401 0.05 -6.02 3.83
N ARG A 402 -0.52 -6.80 4.75
CA ARG A 402 -0.45 -8.28 4.81
C ARG A 402 0.98 -8.84 4.67
N LYS A 403 1.97 -8.01 4.97
CA LYS A 403 3.41 -8.23 4.75
C LYS A 403 4.16 -7.69 5.98
N ALA A 404 5.36 -8.20 6.21
CA ALA A 404 6.24 -7.68 7.26
C ALA A 404 6.43 -6.17 7.10
N LEU A 405 6.20 -5.42 8.18
CA LEU A 405 6.39 -3.96 8.17
C LEU A 405 7.88 -3.62 8.02
N PRO A 406 8.22 -2.56 7.28
CA PRO A 406 9.61 -2.16 7.07
C PRO A 406 10.27 -1.74 8.39
N LYS A 407 11.60 -1.75 8.41
CA LYS A 407 12.35 -0.99 9.43
C LYS A 407 12.02 0.50 9.25
N ALA A 408 11.93 1.23 10.36
CA ALA A 408 11.64 2.66 10.37
C ALA A 408 12.46 3.35 11.47
N SER A 409 12.80 4.62 11.24
CA SER A 409 13.39 5.52 12.22
C SER A 409 12.55 6.80 12.32
N ILE A 410 12.90 7.68 13.26
CA ILE A 410 12.27 9.00 13.42
C ILE A 410 12.52 9.84 12.16
N GLU A 411 13.72 9.78 11.60
CA GLU A 411 14.16 10.52 10.41
C GLU A 411 13.33 10.07 9.20
N ALA A 412 13.25 8.76 8.95
CA ALA A 412 12.49 8.23 7.82
C ALA A 412 11.00 8.61 7.87
N VAL A 413 10.36 8.58 9.05
CA VAL A 413 8.97 9.03 9.20
C VAL A 413 8.84 10.54 9.03
N LYS A 414 9.79 11.33 9.56
CA LYS A 414 9.80 12.79 9.46
C LYS A 414 9.99 13.27 8.02
N GLU A 415 10.87 12.63 7.25
CA GLU A 415 11.09 12.92 5.82
C GLU A 415 9.87 12.51 4.97
N THR A 416 9.28 11.35 5.27
CA THR A 416 8.15 10.82 4.51
C THR A 416 6.84 11.60 4.76
N TRP A 417 6.52 11.92 6.02
CA TRP A 417 5.24 12.54 6.40
C TRP A 417 5.33 14.03 6.75
N GLY A 418 6.52 14.58 6.97
CA GLY A 418 6.70 15.98 7.40
C GLY A 418 6.24 16.29 8.83
N PHE A 419 5.99 15.27 9.67
CA PHE A 419 5.48 15.46 11.03
C PHE A 419 6.50 16.13 11.96
N LYS A 420 6.06 17.23 12.60
CA LYS A 420 6.86 17.98 13.57
C LYS A 420 7.02 17.26 14.91
N ASP A 421 6.08 16.38 15.25
CA ASP A 421 5.98 15.61 16.49
C ASP A 421 6.41 14.14 16.33
N THR A 422 7.21 13.81 15.30
CA THR A 422 7.67 12.44 15.04
C THR A 422 8.39 11.79 16.23
N ALA A 423 9.07 12.58 17.06
CA ALA A 423 9.76 12.10 18.25
C ALA A 423 8.82 11.64 19.40
N GLU A 424 7.53 11.97 19.34
CA GLU A 424 6.52 11.52 20.31
C GLU A 424 5.87 10.17 19.93
N ILE A 425 6.12 9.68 18.71
CA ILE A 425 5.57 8.43 18.20
C ILE A 425 6.28 7.26 18.89
N ASP A 426 5.52 6.30 19.42
CA ASP A 426 6.11 5.08 19.99
C ASP A 426 7.03 4.38 18.95
N PRO A 427 8.26 3.96 19.31
CA PRO A 427 9.17 3.27 18.37
C PRO A 427 8.58 2.02 17.70
N LYS A 428 7.63 1.33 18.36
CA LYS A 428 6.89 0.19 17.78
C LYS A 428 5.88 0.66 16.72
N ALA A 429 5.39 1.89 16.79
CA ALA A 429 4.45 2.49 15.85
C ALA A 429 5.10 3.14 14.62
N LEU A 430 6.36 3.58 14.69
CA LEU A 430 7.09 4.17 13.55
C LEU A 430 6.99 3.32 12.27
N ARG A 431 7.12 1.99 12.38
CA ARG A 431 7.02 1.06 11.24
C ARG A 431 5.64 1.03 10.58
N ALA A 432 4.57 1.20 11.35
CA ALA A 432 3.21 1.24 10.86
C ALA A 432 2.90 2.60 10.22
N VAL A 433 3.32 3.69 10.85
CA VAL A 433 3.20 5.05 10.30
C VAL A 433 3.97 5.16 8.97
N LEU A 434 5.20 4.65 8.89
CA LEU A 434 5.99 4.65 7.65
C LEU A 434 5.36 3.78 6.55
N ALA A 435 4.84 2.61 6.90
CA ALA A 435 4.20 1.72 5.94
C ALA A 435 2.88 2.29 5.39
N ASP A 436 2.09 2.98 6.21
CA ASP A 436 0.82 3.58 5.80
C ASP A 436 0.97 4.56 4.63
N PHE A 437 2.07 5.31 4.58
CA PHE A 437 2.35 6.24 3.48
C PHE A 437 2.38 5.54 2.11
N ARG A 438 2.83 4.28 2.07
CA ARG A 438 2.95 3.49 0.83
C ARG A 438 1.60 3.13 0.21
N ASN A 439 0.50 3.29 0.95
CA ASN A 439 -0.85 3.15 0.41
C ASN A 439 -1.34 4.41 -0.34
N GLY A 440 -0.52 5.47 -0.41
CA GLY A 440 -0.85 6.71 -1.13
C GLY A 440 -2.14 7.32 -0.59
N ASP A 441 -3.10 7.61 -1.48
CA ASP A 441 -4.40 8.18 -1.08
C ASP A 441 -5.28 7.25 -0.23
N LEU A 442 -5.00 5.94 -0.21
CA LEU A 442 -5.68 4.98 0.67
C LEU A 442 -5.07 4.90 2.08
N ALA A 443 -3.97 5.62 2.34
CA ALA A 443 -3.34 5.73 3.65
C ALA A 443 -4.36 6.10 4.73
N ASN A 444 -4.37 5.36 5.84
CA ASN A 444 -5.30 5.56 6.95
C ASN A 444 -5.13 6.98 7.52
N ILE A 445 -3.89 7.50 7.62
CA ILE A 445 -3.64 8.87 8.11
C ILE A 445 -4.34 9.92 7.24
N ARG A 446 -4.20 9.85 5.91
CA ARG A 446 -4.82 10.81 4.99
C ARG A 446 -6.35 10.73 5.03
N ARG A 447 -6.89 9.51 5.00
CA ARG A 447 -8.34 9.23 5.01
C ARG A 447 -9.02 9.63 6.32
N VAL A 448 -8.33 9.52 7.46
CA VAL A 448 -8.91 9.68 8.80
C VAL A 448 -8.62 11.04 9.41
N PHE A 449 -7.39 11.55 9.24
CA PHE A 449 -6.92 12.78 9.88
C PHE A 449 -6.72 13.94 8.88
N GLY A 450 -6.87 13.70 7.58
CA GLY A 450 -6.64 14.69 6.53
C GLY A 450 -5.16 15.05 6.37
N TYR A 451 -4.90 16.19 5.74
CA TYR A 451 -3.57 16.78 5.72
C TYR A 451 -3.19 17.30 7.12
N THR A 452 -2.10 16.79 7.69
CA THR A 452 -1.56 17.28 8.95
C THR A 452 -0.03 17.22 8.96
N ILE A 453 0.58 18.20 9.64
CA ILE A 453 2.01 18.25 9.97
C ILE A 453 2.27 17.97 11.47
N LEU A 454 1.22 17.59 12.19
CA LEU A 454 1.24 17.12 13.58
C LEU A 454 0.39 15.85 13.66
N PHE A 455 1.02 14.70 13.83
CA PHE A 455 0.32 13.42 13.90
C PHE A 455 -0.51 13.29 15.18
N GLN A 456 -0.01 13.86 16.28
CA GLN A 456 -0.56 13.81 17.64
C GLN A 456 -0.68 12.35 18.12
N PRO A 457 0.43 11.59 18.22
CA PRO A 457 0.42 10.13 18.40
C PRO A 457 -0.37 9.66 19.63
N LYS A 458 -0.33 10.45 20.72
CA LYS A 458 -1.01 10.15 21.98
C LYS A 458 -2.47 10.64 22.04
N LYS A 459 -2.95 11.35 21.02
CA LYS A 459 -4.34 11.84 20.97
C LYS A 459 -5.32 10.67 20.85
N ALA A 460 -6.41 10.77 21.60
CA ALA A 460 -7.50 9.82 21.56
C ALA A 460 -8.25 9.89 20.22
N VAL A 461 -8.66 8.72 19.71
CA VAL A 461 -9.38 8.57 18.45
C VAL A 461 -10.90 8.59 18.71
N THR A 462 -11.65 9.33 17.90
CA THR A 462 -13.12 9.34 17.91
C THR A 462 -13.72 8.12 17.22
N ARG A 463 -14.97 7.77 17.53
CA ARG A 463 -15.67 6.66 16.89
C ARG A 463 -15.84 6.86 15.38
N ALA A 464 -16.03 8.09 14.90
CA ALA A 464 -16.03 8.41 13.47
C ALA A 464 -14.66 8.21 12.80
N GLU A 465 -13.57 8.68 13.41
CA GLU A 465 -12.20 8.45 12.90
C GLU A 465 -11.88 6.94 12.85
N ALA A 466 -12.23 6.20 13.91
CA ALA A 466 -11.99 4.77 14.00
C ALA A 466 -12.78 3.96 12.95
N ALA A 467 -14.05 4.30 12.73
CA ALA A 467 -14.84 3.73 11.65
C ALA A 467 -14.25 4.08 10.27
N ALA A 468 -13.88 5.33 10.04
CA ALA A 468 -13.26 5.75 8.78
C ALA A 468 -11.98 4.97 8.46
N ALA A 469 -11.15 4.62 9.46
CA ALA A 469 -9.96 3.78 9.29
C ALA A 469 -10.30 2.37 8.77
N LEU A 470 -11.39 1.78 9.27
CA LEU A 470 -11.82 0.42 8.97
C LEU A 470 -12.58 0.26 7.64
N TRP A 471 -12.90 1.36 6.95
CA TRP A 471 -13.67 1.32 5.69
C TRP A 471 -12.97 0.63 4.52
N TYR A 472 -11.64 0.48 4.57
CA TYR A 472 -10.85 -0.20 3.53
C TYR A 472 -9.77 -1.04 4.20
N PHE A 473 -9.53 -2.23 3.65
CA PHE A 473 -8.38 -3.06 3.99
C PHE A 473 -7.58 -3.40 2.73
N GLY A 474 -6.26 -3.33 2.83
CA GLY A 474 -5.32 -3.76 1.79
C GLY A 474 -4.43 -2.65 1.24
N SER A 475 -3.63 -3.02 0.23
CA SER A 475 -2.83 -2.13 -0.62
C SER A 475 -3.66 -1.62 -1.81
N GLN A 476 -3.14 -0.63 -2.55
CA GLN A 476 -3.78 -0.18 -3.80
C GLN A 476 -3.87 -1.34 -4.81
N GLY A 477 -5.09 -1.60 -5.30
CA GLY A 477 -5.37 -2.63 -6.32
C GLY A 477 -5.57 -4.06 -5.81
N GLU A 478 -5.15 -4.39 -4.58
CA GLU A 478 -5.33 -5.74 -3.99
C GLU A 478 -6.35 -5.76 -2.84
N GLY A 479 -6.61 -4.59 -2.24
CA GLY A 479 -7.53 -4.42 -1.13
C GLY A 479 -9.01 -4.37 -1.49
N GLN A 480 -9.84 -4.05 -0.50
CA GLN A 480 -11.29 -4.02 -0.62
C GLN A 480 -11.94 -3.02 0.35
N SER A 481 -12.94 -2.29 -0.13
CA SER A 481 -13.76 -1.40 0.71
C SER A 481 -14.95 -2.09 1.35
N ALA A 482 -15.44 -1.52 2.45
CA ALA A 482 -16.73 -1.87 3.05
C ALA A 482 -17.89 -1.75 2.04
N LYS A 483 -17.81 -0.81 1.09
CA LYS A 483 -18.86 -0.64 0.09
C LYS A 483 -18.83 -1.74 -0.97
N GLU A 484 -17.67 -2.20 -1.40
CA GLU A 484 -17.55 -3.37 -2.29
C GLU A 484 -18.06 -4.64 -1.60
N ALA A 485 -17.71 -4.84 -0.32
CA ALA A 485 -18.11 -6.02 0.45
C ALA A 485 -19.64 -6.22 0.52
N LEU A 486 -20.42 -5.12 0.55
CA LEU A 486 -21.89 -5.17 0.54
C LEU A 486 -22.49 -5.77 -0.73
N PHE A 487 -21.77 -5.73 -1.86
CA PHE A 487 -22.21 -6.33 -3.12
C PHE A 487 -21.78 -7.78 -3.29
N ILE A 488 -20.90 -8.29 -2.41
CA ILE A 488 -20.45 -9.68 -2.42
C ILE A 488 -21.47 -10.53 -1.66
N LYS A 489 -22.42 -11.09 -2.42
CA LYS A 489 -23.30 -12.15 -1.89
C LYS A 489 -22.43 -13.33 -1.42
N PRO A 490 -22.68 -13.87 -0.21
CA PRO A 490 -22.14 -15.17 0.15
C PRO A 490 -22.57 -16.17 -0.92
N GLN A 491 -21.62 -16.94 -1.47
CA GLN A 491 -21.98 -18.11 -2.24
C GLN A 491 -22.61 -19.12 -1.28
N THR A 492 -23.94 -19.13 -1.22
CA THR A 492 -24.70 -20.23 -0.63
C THR A 492 -24.27 -21.48 -1.36
N SER A 493 -23.61 -22.38 -0.64
CA SER A 493 -23.35 -23.74 -1.09
C SER A 493 -24.69 -24.35 -1.51
N GLN A 494 -24.90 -24.51 -2.81
CA GLN A 494 -26.04 -25.28 -3.30
C GLN A 494 -25.94 -26.67 -2.67
N PRO A 495 -27.04 -27.21 -2.10
CA PRO A 495 -27.03 -28.59 -1.66
C PRO A 495 -26.70 -29.46 -2.87
N SER A 496 -25.66 -30.28 -2.74
CA SER A 496 -25.23 -31.20 -3.79
C SER A 496 -26.44 -32.00 -4.25
N GLY A 497 -26.79 -31.87 -5.54
CA GLY A 497 -27.98 -32.51 -6.09
C GLY A 497 -27.89 -34.01 -5.89
N ALA A 498 -28.91 -34.59 -5.24
CA ALA A 498 -28.99 -36.03 -5.04
C ALA A 498 -28.88 -36.74 -6.40
N PRO A 499 -28.06 -37.81 -6.53
CA PRO A 499 -27.89 -38.51 -7.79
C PRO A 499 -29.24 -39.08 -8.24
N LYS A 500 -29.67 -38.66 -9.43
CA LYS A 500 -30.93 -39.10 -10.05
C LYS A 500 -30.76 -40.56 -10.45
N ALA A 501 -31.53 -41.46 -9.83
CA ALA A 501 -31.47 -42.89 -10.14
C ALA A 501 -31.81 -43.12 -11.62
N THR A 502 -30.94 -43.83 -12.33
CA THR A 502 -31.20 -44.36 -13.67
C THR A 502 -32.16 -45.54 -13.55
N PRO A 503 -33.24 -45.60 -14.37
CA PRO A 503 -34.02 -46.83 -14.47
C PRO A 503 -33.17 -47.89 -15.19
N SER A 504 -33.12 -49.10 -14.63
CA SER A 504 -32.56 -50.27 -15.32
C SER A 504 -33.49 -50.70 -16.45
N ASN A 505 -32.90 -51.09 -17.57
CA ASN A 505 -33.54 -51.75 -18.71
C ASN A 505 -32.57 -52.86 -19.17
#